data_AF-A3V117-F1
#
_entry.id   AF-A3V117-F1
#
_cell.length_a   1.000
_cell.length_b   1.000
_cell.length_c   1.000
_cell.angle_alpha   90.00
_cell.angle_beta   90.00
_cell.angle_gamma   90.00
#
_symmetry.space_group_name_H-M   'P 1'
#
loop_
_entity.id
_entity.type
_entity.pdbx_description
1 polymer ?
#
loop_
_entity_poly.entity_id
_entity_poly.type
_entity_poly.pdbx_seq_one_letter_code
_entity_poly.pdbx_strand_id
1 'polypeptide(L)' 'MLMKRLRTQISDPKVTIHSLRHRMKDKLRNTGCPEAISLAILGHSTNTVAANYGSGYALEVMREQMERVWG' A
#
# COMPACT_ATOMS: atom_id res chain seq x y z
N MET A 1 -4.42 13.18 14.12
CA MET A 1 -5.08 12.58 12.93
C MET A 1 -4.23 12.85 11.69
N LEU A 2 -4.03 11.83 10.84
CA LEU A 2 -3.15 11.90 9.66
C LEU A 2 -3.56 13.00 8.66
N MET A 3 -4.86 13.22 8.43
CA MET A 3 -5.34 14.32 7.59
C MET A 3 -4.89 15.71 8.05
N LYS A 4 -4.86 15.96 9.38
CA LYS A 4 -4.40 17.25 9.91
C LYS A 4 -2.93 17.50 9.57
N ARG A 5 -2.10 16.45 9.59
CA ARG A 5 -0.67 16.52 9.21
C ARG A 5 -0.51 16.67 7.69
N LEU A 6 -1.33 15.98 6.89
CA LEU A 6 -1.29 16.14 5.43
C LEU A 6 -1.55 17.59 5.00
N ARG A 7 -2.47 18.28 5.67
CA ARG A 7 -2.81 19.69 5.39
C ARG A 7 -1.71 20.69 5.74
N THR A 8 -0.69 20.29 6.52
CA THR A 8 0.49 21.15 6.72
C THR A 8 1.52 21.01 5.59
N GLN A 9 1.39 19.99 4.74
CA GLN A 9 2.32 19.71 3.64
C GLN A 9 1.71 19.97 2.25
N ILE A 10 0.39 19.85 2.11
CA ILE A 10 -0.32 19.97 0.83
C ILE A 10 -1.53 20.88 0.99
N SER A 11 -1.57 21.97 0.21
CA SER A 11 -2.66 22.94 0.17
C SER A 11 -3.83 22.52 -0.73
N ASP A 12 -3.60 21.62 -1.69
CA ASP A 12 -4.65 21.13 -2.58
C ASP A 12 -5.74 20.35 -1.80
N PRO A 13 -6.99 20.85 -1.76
CA PRO A 13 -8.07 20.21 -1.03
C PRO A 13 -8.46 18.83 -1.61
N LYS A 14 -8.20 18.58 -2.90
CA LYS A 14 -8.52 17.31 -3.57
C LYS A 14 -7.60 16.17 -3.13
N VAL A 15 -6.41 16.49 -2.63
CA VAL A 15 -5.48 15.48 -2.08
C VAL A 15 -5.94 15.08 -0.68
N THR A 16 -6.20 13.79 -0.49
CA THR A 16 -6.71 13.18 0.74
C THR A 16 -5.89 11.94 1.14
N ILE A 17 -6.12 11.35 2.31
CA ILE A 17 -5.49 10.05 2.66
C ILE A 17 -5.80 8.97 1.61
N HIS A 18 -7.01 8.98 1.04
CA HIS A 18 -7.39 8.01 0.02
C HIS A 18 -6.52 8.16 -1.24
N SER A 19 -6.24 9.40 -1.66
CA SER A 19 -5.32 9.66 -2.77
C SER A 19 -3.88 9.20 -2.49
N LEU A 20 -3.42 9.28 -1.22
CA LEU A 20 -2.12 8.73 -0.83
C LEU A 20 -2.08 7.20 -0.95
N ARG A 21 -3.17 6.53 -0.56
CA ARG A 21 -3.32 5.08 -0.72
C ARG A 21 -3.29 4.67 -2.20
N HIS A 22 -4.00 5.40 -3.07
CA HIS A 22 -3.92 5.15 -4.52
C HIS A 22 -2.51 5.32 -5.05
N ARG A 23 -1.83 6.41 -4.67
CA ARG A 23 -0.45 6.66 -5.08
C ARG A 23 0.49 5.52 -4.65
N MET A 24 0.33 4.98 -3.45
CA MET A 24 1.11 3.82 -2.98
C MET A 24 0.82 2.58 -3.84
N LYS A 25 -0.45 2.29 -4.14
CA LYS A 25 -0.84 1.18 -5.02
C LYS A 25 -0.19 1.30 -6.40
N ASP A 26 -0.22 2.49 -7.00
CA ASP A 26 0.38 2.72 -8.31
C ASP A 26 1.90 2.58 -8.29
N LYS A 27 2.56 3.08 -7.25
CA LYS A 27 4.01 2.90 -7.13
C LYS A 27 4.39 1.42 -6.99
N LEU A 28 3.69 0.65 -6.15
CA LEU A 28 3.92 -0.80 -6.02
C LEU A 28 3.73 -1.51 -7.37
N ARG A 29 2.70 -1.12 -8.14
CA ARG A 29 2.47 -1.67 -9.48
C ARG A 29 3.64 -1.36 -10.42
N ASN A 30 4.18 -0.14 -10.37
CA ASN A 30 5.28 0.27 -11.24
C ASN A 30 6.62 -0.42 -10.90
N THR A 31 6.80 -0.92 -9.68
CA THR A 31 7.99 -1.70 -9.29
C THR A 31 7.86 -3.19 -9.63
N GLY A 32 6.75 -3.60 -10.26
CA GLY A 32 6.46 -5.00 -10.55
C GLY A 32 6.09 -5.82 -9.31
N CYS A 33 5.62 -5.18 -8.24
CA CYS A 33 5.18 -5.89 -7.03
C CYS A 33 4.00 -6.83 -7.36
N PRO A 34 4.05 -8.12 -6.98
CA PRO A 34 2.92 -9.02 -7.12
C PRO A 34 1.66 -8.48 -6.44
N GLU A 35 0.51 -8.61 -7.12
CA GLU A 35 -0.74 -8.01 -6.65
C GLU A 35 -1.13 -8.47 -5.25
N ALA A 36 -0.96 -9.75 -4.95
CA ALA A 36 -1.28 -10.30 -3.63
C ALA A 36 -0.44 -9.69 -2.50
N ILE A 37 0.84 -9.38 -2.75
CA ILE A 37 1.71 -8.69 -1.77
C ILE A 37 1.31 -7.21 -1.66
N SER A 38 1.01 -6.56 -2.78
CA SER A 38 0.51 -5.17 -2.80
C SER A 38 -0.79 -5.03 -2.00
N LEU A 39 -1.72 -5.97 -2.14
CA LEU A 39 -2.96 -6.01 -1.38
C LEU A 39 -2.73 -6.24 0.11
N ALA A 40 -1.80 -7.13 0.47
CA ALA A 40 -1.40 -7.35 1.86
C ALA A 40 -0.80 -6.09 2.51
N ILE A 41 0.12 -5.40 1.83
CA ILE A 41 0.72 -4.14 2.29
C ILE A 41 -0.35 -3.06 2.50
N LEU A 42 -1.34 -3.00 1.60
CA LEU A 42 -2.41 -2.02 1.66
C LEU A 42 -3.56 -2.42 2.59
N GLY A 43 -3.51 -3.60 3.22
CA GLY A 43 -4.52 -4.12 4.13
C GLY A 43 -5.86 -4.42 3.45
N HIS A 44 -5.85 -4.79 2.17
CA HIS A 44 -7.07 -5.24 1.48
C HIS A 44 -7.26 -6.73 1.72
N SER A 45 -8.40 -7.11 2.29
CA SER A 45 -8.80 -8.51 2.35
C SER A 45 -9.25 -8.98 0.97
N THR A 46 -8.78 -10.15 0.57
CA THR A 46 -9.30 -10.87 -0.60
C THR A 46 -10.06 -12.09 -0.11
N ASN A 47 -11.35 -12.18 -0.38
CA ASN A 47 -12.20 -13.31 0.03
C ASN A 47 -12.00 -14.54 -0.87
N THR A 48 -10.75 -14.91 -1.14
CA THR A 48 -10.43 -16.12 -1.92
C THR A 48 -9.90 -17.20 -0.99
N VAL A 49 -10.24 -18.46 -1.27
CA VAL A 49 -9.75 -19.62 -0.51
C VAL A 49 -8.22 -19.63 -0.47
N ALA A 50 -7.57 -19.27 -1.58
CA ALA A 50 -6.11 -19.13 -1.69
C ALA A 50 -5.52 -18.10 -0.71
N ALA A 51 -6.17 -16.96 -0.51
CA ALA A 51 -5.71 -15.90 0.39
C ALA A 51 -5.90 -16.22 1.88
N ASN A 52 -6.75 -17.21 2.19
CA ASN A 52 -6.98 -17.70 3.55
C ASN A 52 -6.00 -18.81 3.97
N TYR A 53 -5.14 -19.29 3.07
CA TYR A 53 -4.09 -20.24 3.43
C TYR A 53 -2.90 -19.52 4.10
N GLY A 54 -2.50 -20.03 5.27
CA GLY A 54 -1.35 -19.53 6.02
C GLY A 54 -1.64 -18.25 6.82
N SER A 55 -0.57 -17.60 7.30
CA SER A 55 -0.64 -16.36 8.09
C SER A 55 -0.40 -15.08 7.27
N GLY A 56 -0.51 -15.17 5.94
CA GLY A 56 -0.15 -14.10 5.01
C GLY A 56 1.34 -14.09 4.63
N TYR A 57 1.82 -12.95 4.12
CA TYR A 57 3.21 -12.78 3.70
C TYR A 57 4.14 -12.46 4.88
N ALA A 58 5.37 -12.96 4.83
CA ALA A 58 6.42 -12.58 5.78
C ALA A 58 6.70 -11.07 5.72
N LEU A 59 7.01 -10.46 6.87
CA LEU A 59 7.26 -9.02 6.97
C LEU A 59 8.43 -8.58 6.08
N GLU A 60 9.44 -9.44 5.96
CA GLU A 60 10.64 -9.23 5.16
C GLU A 60 10.30 -9.10 3.68
N VAL A 61 9.37 -9.93 3.18
CA VAL A 61 8.91 -9.90 1.78
C VAL A 61 8.14 -8.61 1.51
N MET A 62 7.26 -8.20 2.43
CA MET A 62 6.52 -6.93 2.31
C MET A 62 7.47 -5.72 2.36
N ARG A 63 8.47 -5.77 3.24
CA ARG A 63 9.50 -4.73 3.36
C ARG A 63 10.30 -4.56 2.07
N GLU A 64 10.75 -5.64 1.45
CA GLU A 64 11.50 -5.60 0.20
C GLU A 64 10.72 -4.85 -0.90
N GLN A 65 9.42 -5.13 -1.04
CA GLN A 65 8.57 -4.45 -2.01
C GLN A 65 8.37 -2.96 -1.67
N MET A 66 8.27 -2.63 -0.38
CA MET A 66 8.18 -1.24 0.06
C MET A 66 9.47 -0.45 -0.19
N GLU A 67 10.64 -1.06 -0.03
CA GLU A 67 11.93 -0.42 -0.29
C GLU A 67 12.07 -0.05 -1.78
N ARG A 68 11.63 -0.92 -2.68
CA ARG A 68 11.61 -0.66 -4.14
C ARG A 68 10.75 0.55 -4.53
N VAL A 69 9.73 0.88 -3.74
CA VAL A 69 8.81 2.01 -3.98
C VAL A 69 9.40 3.36 -3.54
N TRP A 70 10.33 3.32 -2.60
CA TRP A 70 10.99 4.48 -2.00
C TRP A 70 12.37 4.77 -2.58
N GLY A 71 13.07 3.74 -3.07
CA GLY A 71 14.34 3.85 -3.78
C GLY A 71 14.26 4.59 -5.10
#